data_AF-A0A0H3ZLI1-F1
#
_entry.id   AF-A0A0H3ZLI1-F1
#
_cell.length_a   1.000
_cell.length_b   1.000
_cell.length_c   1.000
_cell.angle_alpha   90.00
_cell.angle_beta   90.00
_cell.angle_gamma   90.00
#
_symmetry.space_group_name_H-M   'P 1'
#
loop_
_entity.id
_entity.type
_entity.pdbx_description
1 polymer ?
#
loop_
_entity_poly.entity_id
_entity_poly.type
_entity_poly.pdbx_seq_one_letter_code
_entity_poly.pdbx_strand_id
1 'polypeptide(L)' 'MRTASERAKDLGMKNLKEVSELSGVSTQNLNNWLGKKPDLFEVVLLGCMEKKKRLSADDNKRKDVEK' A
#
# COMPACT_ATOMS: atom_id res chain seq x y z
N MET A 1 12.44 -15.08 -7.16
CA MET A 1 11.40 -14.10 -7.55
C MET A 1 10.70 -13.65 -6.29
N ARG A 2 10.59 -12.34 -6.02
CA ARG A 2 9.82 -11.86 -4.86
C ARG A 2 8.33 -11.87 -5.17
N THR A 3 7.50 -12.21 -4.21
CA THR A 3 6.03 -12.18 -4.30
C THR A 3 5.49 -10.76 -4.15
N ALA A 4 4.24 -10.52 -4.53
CA ALA A 4 3.60 -9.21 -4.35
C ALA A 4 3.51 -8.81 -2.86
N SER A 5 3.36 -9.80 -1.97
CA SER A 5 3.35 -9.58 -0.52
C SER A 5 4.72 -9.14 0.02
N GLU A 6 5.80 -9.72 -0.49
CA GLU A 6 7.17 -9.32 -0.13
C GLU A 6 7.47 -7.90 -0.59
N ARG A 7 7.11 -7.56 -1.84
CA ARG A 7 7.25 -6.18 -2.36
C ARG A 7 6.48 -5.15 -1.52
N ALA A 8 5.26 -5.51 -1.11
CA ALA A 8 4.47 -4.65 -0.22
C ALA A 8 5.18 -4.41 1.12
N LYS A 9 5.73 -5.46 1.72
CA LYS A 9 6.48 -5.37 2.99
C LYS A 9 7.73 -4.52 2.87
N ASP A 10 8.45 -4.61 1.76
CA ASP A 10 9.64 -3.79 1.50
C ASP A 10 9.33 -2.28 1.53
N LEU A 11 8.08 -1.88 1.22
CA LEU A 11 7.62 -0.49 1.27
C LEU A 11 6.87 -0.11 2.56
N GLY A 12 6.99 -0.93 3.62
CA GLY A 12 6.37 -0.65 4.92
C GLY A 12 4.88 -1.01 5.01
N MET A 13 4.37 -1.82 4.09
CA MET A 13 3.05 -2.44 4.24
C MET A 13 3.12 -3.68 5.13
N LYS A 14 2.03 -3.99 5.83
CA LYS A 14 1.89 -5.19 6.66
C LYS A 14 1.84 -6.45 5.79
N ASN A 15 1.06 -6.37 4.71
CA ASN A 15 0.80 -7.47 3.79
C ASN A 15 0.10 -6.95 2.51
N LEU A 16 -0.11 -7.84 1.54
CA LEU A 16 -0.80 -7.52 0.30
C LEU A 16 -2.29 -7.14 0.49
N LYS A 17 -2.93 -7.59 1.57
CA LYS A 17 -4.32 -7.24 1.88
C LYS A 17 -4.46 -5.75 2.21
N GLU A 18 -3.50 -5.18 2.94
CA GLU A 18 -3.48 -3.72 3.21
C GLU A 18 -3.41 -2.90 1.90
N VAL A 19 -2.62 -3.36 0.93
CA VAL A 19 -2.55 -2.73 -0.41
C VAL A 19 -3.90 -2.84 -1.13
N SER A 20 -4.56 -3.99 -1.02
CA SER A 20 -5.89 -4.22 -1.59
C SER A 20 -6.93 -3.26 -1.02
N GLU A 21 -6.93 -3.08 0.30
CA GLU A 21 -7.82 -2.16 1.01
C GLU A 21 -7.55 -0.69 0.63
N LEU A 22 -6.29 -0.29 0.49
CA LEU A 22 -5.91 1.09 0.13
C LEU A 22 -6.21 1.44 -1.34
N SER A 23 -5.99 0.49 -2.26
CA SER A 23 -6.14 0.69 -3.70
C SER A 23 -7.53 0.37 -4.24
N GLY A 24 -8.34 -0.42 -3.51
CA GLY A 24 -9.61 -0.97 -4.02
C GLY A 24 -9.42 -2.11 -5.03
N VAL A 25 -8.20 -2.59 -5.24
CA VAL A 25 -7.89 -3.68 -6.18
C VAL A 25 -7.79 -5.00 -5.42
N SER A 26 -8.37 -6.08 -5.95
CA SER A 26 -8.27 -7.40 -5.30
C SER A 26 -6.81 -7.90 -5.21
N THR A 27 -6.52 -8.65 -4.17
CA THR A 27 -5.19 -9.30 -3.99
C THR A 27 -4.82 -10.21 -5.17
N GLN A 28 -5.81 -10.85 -5.82
CA GLN A 28 -5.59 -11.66 -7.01
C GLN A 28 -5.10 -10.80 -8.18
N ASN A 29 -5.72 -9.65 -8.43
CA ASN A 29 -5.29 -8.74 -9.50
C ASN A 29 -3.91 -8.16 -9.23
N LEU A 30 -3.61 -7.81 -7.97
CA LEU A 30 -2.27 -7.35 -7.57
C LEU A 30 -1.19 -8.42 -7.83
N ASN A 31 -1.46 -9.69 -7.51
CA ASN A 31 -0.55 -10.79 -7.85
C ASN A 31 -0.40 -10.97 -9.37
N ASN A 32 -1.50 -10.86 -10.13
CA ASN A 32 -1.46 -10.96 -11.59
C ASN A 32 -0.63 -9.83 -12.22
N TRP A 33 -0.70 -8.61 -11.67
CA TRP A 33 0.05 -7.46 -12.19
C TRP A 33 1.54 -7.61 -11.98
N LEU A 34 2.00 -8.21 -10.88
CA LEU A 34 3.43 -8.45 -10.69
C LEU A 34 4.06 -9.24 -11.86
N GLY A 35 3.33 -10.20 -12.43
CA GLY A 35 3.80 -10.98 -13.58
C GLY A 35 3.50 -10.36 -14.94
N LYS A 36 2.34 -9.70 -15.10
CA LYS A 36 1.85 -9.23 -16.40
C LYS A 36 2.10 -7.73 -16.66
N LYS A 37 2.20 -6.94 -15.58
CA LYS A 37 2.24 -5.47 -15.59
C LYS A 37 3.06 -4.95 -14.38
N PRO A 38 4.36 -5.30 -14.27
CA PRO A 38 5.16 -5.00 -13.08
C PRO A 38 5.23 -3.48 -12.80
N ASP A 39 5.30 -2.65 -13.83
CA ASP A 39 5.36 -1.19 -13.65
C ASP A 39 4.05 -0.62 -13.08
N LEU A 40 2.91 -1.15 -13.51
CA LEU A 40 1.60 -0.78 -12.95
C LEU A 40 1.50 -1.19 -11.48
N PHE A 41 1.97 -2.39 -11.15
CA PHE A 41 2.01 -2.87 -9.77
C PHE A 41 2.87 -1.94 -8.90
N GLU A 42 4.06 -1.55 -9.37
CA GLU A 42 4.98 -0.67 -8.64
C GLU A 42 4.38 0.72 -8.39
N VAL A 43 3.81 1.36 -9.42
CA VAL A 43 3.16 2.69 -9.30
C VAL A 43 2.01 2.66 -8.28
N VAL A 44 1.17 1.63 -8.33
CA VAL A 44 0.06 1.47 -7.38
C VAL A 44 0.58 1.27 -5.96
N LEU A 45 1.65 0.48 -5.80
CA LEU A 45 2.22 0.20 -4.49
C LEU A 45 2.83 1.46 -3.85
N LEU A 46 3.56 2.25 -4.62
CA LEU A 46 4.08 3.56 -4.20
C LEU A 46 2.96 4.53 -3.82
N GLY A 47 1.89 4.57 -4.61
CA GLY A 47 0.70 5.37 -4.30
C GLY A 47 0.02 4.96 -2.98
N CYS A 48 -0.10 3.65 -2.74
CA CYS A 48 -0.61 3.14 -1.47
C CYS A 48 0.29 3.52 -0.29
N MET A 49 1.61 3.43 -0.45
CA MET A 49 2.58 3.81 0.60
C MET A 49 2.39 5.28 1.00
N GLU A 50 2.30 6.17 0.01
CA GLU A 50 2.07 7.59 0.25
C GLU A 50 0.71 7.86 0.91
N LYS A 51 -0.35 7.18 0.45
CA LYS A 51 -1.69 7.26 1.06
C LYS A 51 -1.66 6.83 2.53
N LYS A 52 -0.95 5.74 2.85
CA LYS A 52 -0.78 5.26 4.23
C LYS A 52 -0.07 6.27 5.12
N LYS A 53 1.02 6.88 4.63
CA LYS A 53 1.75 7.93 5.36
C LYS A 53 0.84 9.09 5.75
N ARG A 54 -0.01 9.55 4.84
CA ARG A 54 -0.99 10.62 5.09
C ARG A 54 -2.02 10.23 6.15
N LEU A 55 -2.60 9.04 6.03
CA LEU A 55 -3.56 8.53 7.03
C LEU A 55 -2.94 8.44 8.44
N SER A 56 -1.68 8.02 8.56
CA SER A 56 -0.98 7.98 9.86
C SER A 56 -0.57 9.36 10.37
N ALA A 57 -0.37 10.35 9.49
CA ALA A 57 -0.05 11.71 9.88
C ALA A 57 -1.28 12.48 10.40
N ASP A 58 -2.47 12.17 9.87
CA ASP A 58 -3.73 12.78 10.27
C ASP A 58 -4.20 12.35 11.68
N ASP A 59 -3.79 11.17 12.15
CA ASP A 59 -4.03 10.72 13.53
C ASP A 59 -3.25 11.53 14.57
N ASN A 60 -2.09 12.09 14.20
CA ASN A 60 -1.30 12.90 15.12
C ASN A 60 -1.83 14.34 15.23
N LYS A 61 -2.41 14.88 14.15
CA LYS A 61 -2.93 16.27 14.11
C LYS A 61 -4.22 16.46 14.92
N ARG A 62 -4.95 15.40 15.24
CA ARG A 62 -6.17 15.44 16.08
C ARG A 62 -5.88 15.53 17.57
N LYS A 63 -4.66 15.24 18.03
CA LYS A 63 -4.31 15.27 19.47
C LYS A 63 -3.85 16.63 19.98
N ASP A 64 -3.56 17.58 19.09
CA ASP A 64 -3.03 18.90 19.45
C ASP A 64 -4.12 19.99 19.56
N VAL A 65 -5.39 19.67 19.34
CA VAL A 65 -6.51 20.64 19.39
C VAL A 65 -7.23 20.64 20.75
N GLU A 66 -6.90 19.72 21.66
CA GLU A 66 -7.50 19.63 23.00
C GLU A 66 -6.54 20.01 24.15
N LYS A 67 -5.67 21.01 23.96
CA LYS A 67 -4.86 21.54 25.06
C LYS A 67 -4.93 23.06 25.20
#